data_AF-A0A380DRC9-F1
#
_entry.id   AF-A0A380DRC9-F1
#
_cell.length_a   1.000
_cell.length_b   1.000
_cell.length_c   1.000
_cell.angle_alpha   90.00
_cell.angle_beta   90.00
_cell.angle_gamma   90.00
#
_symmetry.space_group_name_H-M   'P 1'
#
loop_
_entity.id
_entity.type
_entity.pdbx_description
1 polymer ?
#
loop_
_entity_poly.entity_id
_entity_poly.type
_entity_poly.pdbx_seq_one_letter_code
_entity_poly.pdbx_strand_id
1 'polypeptide(L)'
;MIFQLTEVYSLLRYHYFLKTRKETGFKFYVDKDEAQWTRQNDLVKIDIRPLNVPRLVSHATKLLWLGIPDDAIIGALHIKTIHLSEVKDYYLDYFGLEQSAYMDDYSIFLASNGYYQHLAMNDWVSATKRVENF
;
A
#
# COMPACT_ATOMS: atom_id res chain seq x y z
N MET A 1 10.38 9.76 2.38
CA MET A 1 8.90 9.56 2.54
C MET A 1 8.40 8.75 1.36
N ILE A 2 7.50 7.79 1.56
CA ILE A 2 7.14 6.85 0.50
C ILE A 2 5.69 7.05 0.04
N PHE A 3 5.48 7.07 -1.28
CA PHE A 3 4.17 7.12 -1.92
C PHE A 3 3.65 5.74 -2.24
N GLN A 4 2.35 5.57 -2.02
CA GLN A 4 1.59 4.43 -2.49
C GLN A 4 0.34 4.85 -3.25
N LEU A 5 0.05 4.17 -4.35
CA LEU A 5 -1.12 4.40 -5.19
C LEU A 5 -2.21 3.37 -4.88
N THR A 6 -3.34 3.78 -4.32
CA THR A 6 -4.58 3.05 -3.90
C THR A 6 -4.58 2.21 -2.61
N GLU A 7 -5.81 1.97 -2.12
CA GLU A 7 -6.25 1.65 -0.75
C GLU A 7 -5.77 0.29 -0.23
N VAL A 8 -4.78 0.29 0.68
CA VAL A 8 -4.59 -0.71 1.74
C VAL A 8 -3.84 -0.05 2.90
N TYR A 9 -4.33 -0.27 4.12
CA TYR A 9 -3.67 0.14 5.37
C TYR A 9 -2.58 -0.89 5.71
N SER A 10 -1.30 -0.48 5.75
CA SER A 10 -0.17 -1.38 6.01
C SER A 10 0.60 -0.96 7.27
N LEU A 11 1.59 -1.79 7.67
CA LEU A 11 2.40 -1.83 8.91
C LEU A 11 3.18 -0.55 9.30
N LEU A 12 2.68 0.61 8.94
CA LEU A 12 3.42 1.86 8.90
C LEU A 12 3.39 2.56 10.24
N ARG A 13 4.39 3.43 10.46
CA ARG A 13 4.47 4.23 11.68
C ARG A 13 3.44 5.36 11.67
N TYR A 14 3.23 5.95 10.49
CA TYR A 14 2.24 6.98 10.19
C TYR A 14 1.76 6.78 8.76
N HIS A 15 0.46 6.85 8.51
CA HIS A 15 -0.06 6.93 7.16
C HIS A 15 -1.29 7.82 7.06
N TYR A 16 -1.53 8.40 5.90
CA TYR A 16 -2.79 9.09 5.58
C TYR A 16 -3.12 8.93 4.10
N PHE A 17 -4.41 8.96 3.77
CA PHE A 17 -4.95 8.68 2.44
C PHE A 17 -5.67 9.90 1.87
N LEU A 18 -5.31 10.26 0.63
CA LEU A 18 -5.98 11.27 -0.17
C LEU A 18 -6.58 10.62 -1.41
N LYS A 19 -7.86 10.91 -1.69
CA LYS A 19 -8.53 10.43 -2.90
C LYS A 19 -8.69 11.58 -3.89
N THR A 20 -8.27 11.38 -5.12
CA THR A 20 -8.51 12.35 -6.20
C THR A 20 -9.91 12.20 -6.78
N ARG A 21 -10.33 13.19 -7.59
CA ARG A 21 -11.57 13.13 -8.36
C ARG A 21 -11.62 11.97 -9.35
N LYS A 22 -10.46 11.47 -9.79
CA LYS A 22 -10.35 10.31 -10.70
C LYS A 22 -10.29 8.97 -9.96
N GLU A 23 -10.73 8.95 -8.69
CA GLU A 23 -10.76 7.75 -7.85
C GLU A 23 -9.36 7.14 -7.62
N THR A 24 -8.29 7.92 -7.87
CA THR A 24 -6.92 7.52 -7.57
C THR A 24 -6.60 7.91 -6.14
N GLY A 25 -6.14 6.95 -5.35
CA GLY A 25 -5.74 7.17 -3.98
C GLY A 25 -4.24 7.37 -3.86
N PHE A 26 -3.80 8.34 -3.05
CA PHE A 26 -2.43 8.49 -2.62
C PHE A 26 -2.35 8.21 -1.13
N LYS A 27 -1.51 7.24 -0.74
CA LYS A 27 -1.15 6.99 0.66
C LYS A 27 0.26 7.51 0.89
N PHE A 28 0.42 8.36 1.90
CA PHE A 28 1.70 8.90 2.34
C PHE A 28 2.10 8.18 3.60
N TYR A 29 3.35 7.73 3.70
CA TYR A 29 3.80 7.05 4.90
C TYR A 29 5.30 7.14 5.17
N VAL A 30 5.63 6.77 6.41
CA VAL A 30 6.99 6.45 6.85
C VAL A 30 6.98 5.01 7.32
N ASP A 31 7.87 4.21 6.73
CA ASP A 31 8.05 2.82 7.10
C ASP A 31 8.52 2.66 8.54
N LYS A 32 8.18 1.51 9.09
CA LYS A 32 8.90 0.99 10.24
C LYS A 32 10.17 0.33 9.74
N ASP A 33 11.21 0.41 10.55
CA ASP A 33 12.42 -0.39 10.37
C ASP A 33 12.03 -1.87 10.19
N GLU A 34 12.68 -2.56 9.24
CA GLU A 34 12.41 -3.97 8.95
C GLU A 34 12.54 -4.85 10.19
N ALA A 35 13.45 -4.52 11.11
CA ALA A 35 13.60 -5.23 12.39
C ALA A 35 12.35 -5.18 13.28
N GLN A 36 11.40 -4.29 12.99
CA GLN A 36 10.13 -4.15 13.70
C GLN A 36 8.97 -4.90 13.02
N TRP A 37 9.20 -5.53 11.87
CA TRP A 37 8.16 -6.24 11.15
C TRP A 37 7.91 -7.60 11.79
N THR A 38 6.63 -7.92 11.98
CA THR A 38 6.23 -9.25 12.42
C THR A 38 6.01 -10.13 11.20
N ARG A 39 6.63 -11.31 11.20
CA ARG A 39 6.44 -12.32 10.17
C ARG A 39 5.67 -13.52 10.73
N GLN A 40 4.88 -14.15 9.88
CA GLN A 40 4.29 -15.46 10.14
C GLN A 40 4.75 -16.38 9.01
N ASN A 41 5.60 -17.35 9.34
CA ASN A 41 6.46 -18.04 8.37
C ASN A 41 7.31 -17.00 7.61
N ASP A 42 7.37 -17.07 6.29
CA ASP A 42 8.14 -16.13 5.45
C ASP A 42 7.35 -14.85 5.09
N LEU A 43 6.06 -14.83 5.38
CA LEU A 43 5.18 -13.71 5.02
C LEU A 43 5.16 -12.65 6.11
N VAL A 44 5.31 -11.39 5.70
CA VAL A 44 5.08 -10.25 6.58
C VAL A 44 3.59 -10.20 6.94
N LYS A 45 3.29 -10.12 8.24
CA LYS A 45 1.91 -10.01 8.72
C LYS A 45 1.42 -8.58 8.55
N ILE A 46 0.54 -8.33 7.59
CA ILE A 46 -0.10 -7.01 7.44
C ILE A 46 -1.08 -6.76 8.59
N ASP A 47 -1.09 -5.54 9.10
CA ASP A 47 -1.93 -5.12 10.22
C ASP A 47 -2.59 -3.78 9.91
N ILE A 48 -3.91 -3.71 10.16
CA ILE A 48 -4.73 -2.52 9.95
C ILE A 48 -5.07 -1.94 11.31
N ARG A 49 -4.45 -0.81 11.63
CA ARG A 49 -4.72 -0.08 12.87
C ARG A 49 -5.34 1.28 12.60
N PRO A 50 -6.30 1.72 13.45
CA PRO A 50 -6.78 3.09 13.39
C PRO A 50 -5.63 4.10 13.54
N LEU A 51 -5.65 5.13 12.70
CA LEU A 51 -4.67 6.20 12.77
C LEU A 51 -4.84 6.98 14.08
N ASN A 52 -3.74 7.17 14.82
CA ASN A 52 -3.75 8.04 15.99
C ASN A 52 -3.73 9.51 15.55
N VAL A 53 -4.92 10.06 15.29
CA VAL A 53 -5.11 11.43 14.79
C VAL A 53 -4.53 12.48 15.75
N PRO A 54 -4.77 12.44 17.08
CA PRO A 54 -4.18 13.42 17.99
C PRO A 54 -2.65 13.46 17.93
N ARG A 55 -2.01 12.30 17.87
CA ARG A 55 -0.55 12.20 17.71
C ARG A 55 -0.10 12.77 16.37
N LEU A 56 -0.81 12.47 15.28
CA LEU A 56 -0.45 13.01 13.96
C LEU A 56 -0.54 14.54 13.94
N VAL A 57 -1.63 15.09 14.47
CA VAL A 57 -1.84 16.55 14.56
C VAL A 57 -0.78 17.22 15.45
N SER A 58 -0.27 16.54 16.48
CA SER A 58 0.82 17.06 17.32
C SER A 58 2.14 17.32 16.56
N HIS A 59 2.30 16.72 15.38
CA HIS A 59 3.46 16.95 14.50
C HIS A 59 3.21 18.06 13.47
N ALA A 60 2.02 18.64 13.42
CA ALA A 60 1.71 19.72 12.49
C ALA A 60 2.51 20.99 12.84
N THR A 61 3.05 21.65 11.82
CA THR A 61 3.77 22.91 11.98
C THR A 61 2.95 24.07 11.41
N LYS A 62 3.26 25.30 11.83
CA LYS A 62 2.69 26.53 11.23
C LYS A 62 3.38 26.94 9.94
N LEU A 63 4.41 26.21 9.52
CA LEU A 63 5.09 26.50 8.27
C LEU A 63 4.13 26.25 7.11
N LEU A 64 4.23 27.09 6.09
CA LEU A 64 3.53 26.84 4.84
C LEU A 64 4.02 25.52 4.24
N TRP A 65 3.14 24.83 3.52
CA TRP A 65 3.51 23.61 2.81
C TRP A 65 4.61 23.90 1.78
N LEU A 66 5.78 23.29 1.95
CA LEU A 66 6.95 23.48 1.10
C LEU A 66 7.02 22.48 -0.07
N GLY A 67 5.96 21.70 -0.29
CA GLY A 67 5.95 20.63 -1.30
C GLY A 67 6.27 19.25 -0.73
N ILE A 68 6.51 18.32 -1.64
CA ILE A 68 6.98 16.96 -1.34
C ILE A 68 8.51 17.03 -1.16
N PRO A 69 9.08 16.35 -0.15
CA PRO A 69 10.54 16.28 0.00
C PRO A 69 11.24 15.70 -1.24
N ASP A 70 12.41 16.23 -1.61
CA ASP A 70 13.16 15.78 -2.79
C ASP A 70 13.63 14.32 -2.69
N ASP A 71 13.77 13.79 -1.46
CA ASP A 71 14.13 12.40 -1.16
C ASP A 71 12.91 11.47 -1.10
N ALA A 72 11.71 11.96 -1.44
CA ALA A 72 10.53 11.14 -1.44
C ALA A 72 10.49 10.23 -2.67
N ILE A 73 10.07 8.97 -2.46
CA ILE A 73 10.08 7.93 -3.48
C ILE A 73 8.71 7.27 -3.60
N ILE A 74 8.36 6.73 -4.75
CA ILE A 74 7.25 5.79 -4.87
C ILE A 74 7.74 4.44 -4.40
N GLY A 75 7.15 3.88 -3.35
CA GLY A 75 7.63 2.60 -2.79
C GLY A 75 6.63 1.48 -2.84
N ALA A 76 5.35 1.74 -3.15
CA ALA A 76 4.45 0.68 -3.54
C ALA A 76 3.40 1.13 -4.55
N LEU A 77 2.98 0.21 -5.42
CA LEU A 77 1.81 0.37 -6.27
C LEU A 77 0.72 -0.56 -5.76
N HIS A 78 -0.51 -0.06 -5.61
CA HIS A 78 -1.69 -0.90 -5.46
C HIS A 78 -2.56 -0.78 -6.69
N ILE A 79 -3.06 -1.91 -7.15
CA ILE A 79 -3.89 -2.00 -8.33
C ILE A 79 -5.21 -2.65 -7.92
N LYS A 80 -6.30 -1.99 -8.27
CA LYS A 80 -7.64 -2.58 -8.12
C LYS A 80 -7.87 -3.55 -9.28
N THR A 81 -8.27 -4.77 -8.97
CA THR A 81 -8.66 -5.80 -9.93
C THR A 81 -10.07 -6.30 -9.63
N ILE A 82 -10.77 -6.88 -10.61
CA ILE A 82 -12.16 -7.37 -10.43
C ILE A 82 -12.24 -8.87 -10.14
N HIS A 83 -11.22 -9.64 -10.52
CA HIS A 83 -11.13 -11.09 -10.33
C HIS A 83 -9.69 -11.45 -9.94
N LEU A 84 -9.35 -11.29 -8.66
CA LEU A 84 -7.97 -11.54 -8.23
C LEU A 84 -7.54 -12.99 -8.52
N SER A 85 -8.42 -13.96 -8.29
CA SER A 85 -8.16 -15.39 -8.51
C SER A 85 -7.77 -15.72 -9.95
N GLU A 86 -8.28 -14.97 -10.94
CA GLU A 86 -7.97 -15.21 -12.36
C GLU A 86 -6.61 -14.65 -12.79
N VAL A 87 -6.10 -13.65 -12.08
CA VAL A 87 -4.87 -12.95 -12.45
C VAL A 87 -3.71 -13.23 -11.51
N LYS A 88 -3.98 -13.79 -10.32
CA LYS A 88 -2.98 -13.98 -9.25
C LYS A 88 -1.70 -14.63 -9.75
N ASP A 89 -1.83 -15.78 -10.41
CA ASP A 89 -0.69 -16.58 -10.88
C ASP A 89 0.09 -15.84 -11.97
N TYR A 90 -0.60 -15.14 -12.88
CA TYR A 90 0.05 -14.30 -13.89
C TYR A 90 0.94 -13.23 -13.26
N TYR A 91 0.47 -12.54 -12.22
CA TYR A 91 1.26 -11.49 -11.58
C TYR A 91 2.43 -12.03 -10.76
N LEU A 92 2.29 -13.22 -10.17
CA LEU A 92 3.39 -13.93 -9.51
C LEU A 92 4.49 -14.28 -10.51
N ASP A 93 4.11 -14.81 -11.68
CA ASP A 93 5.07 -15.29 -12.68
C ASP A 93 5.71 -14.16 -13.51
N TYR A 94 4.99 -13.06 -13.75
CA TYR A 94 5.42 -12.04 -14.72
C TYR A 94 6.50 -11.09 -14.21
N PHE A 95 6.41 -10.66 -12.95
CA PHE A 95 7.29 -9.61 -12.41
C PHE A 95 8.57 -10.14 -11.76
N GLY A 96 8.71 -11.45 -11.58
CA GLY A 96 9.80 -12.03 -10.79
C GLY A 96 9.76 -11.60 -9.32
N LEU A 97 8.56 -11.33 -8.80
CA LEU A 97 8.32 -11.01 -7.40
C LEU A 97 7.71 -12.21 -6.69
N GLU A 98 7.91 -12.29 -5.39
CA GLU A 98 7.37 -13.35 -4.56
C GLU A 98 6.25 -12.81 -3.67
N GLN A 99 5.33 -13.69 -3.26
CA GLN A 99 4.34 -13.32 -2.27
C GLN A 99 5.06 -12.95 -0.96
N SER A 100 4.91 -11.70 -0.54
CA SER A 100 5.67 -11.12 0.58
C SER A 100 4.85 -10.94 1.85
N ALA A 101 3.52 -10.95 1.72
CA ALA A 101 2.60 -10.71 2.81
C ALA A 101 1.29 -11.49 2.61
N TYR A 102 0.57 -11.68 3.71
CA TYR A 102 -0.80 -12.20 3.71
C TYR A 102 -1.68 -11.31 4.56
N MET A 103 -2.89 -11.05 4.07
CA MET A 103 -3.93 -10.31 4.79
C MET A 103 -5.26 -11.05 4.71
N ASP A 104 -5.70 -11.40 3.50
CA ASP A 104 -6.93 -12.14 3.20
C ASP A 104 -6.84 -12.82 1.82
N ASP A 105 -7.91 -13.50 1.42
CA ASP A 105 -8.02 -14.17 0.12
C ASP A 105 -8.33 -13.23 -1.05
N TYR A 106 -8.61 -11.95 -0.74
CA TYR A 106 -9.04 -10.92 -1.69
C TYR A 106 -7.91 -9.93 -2.01
N SER A 107 -6.70 -10.23 -1.57
CA SER A 107 -5.51 -9.42 -1.79
C SER A 107 -4.26 -10.26 -2.01
N ILE A 108 -3.33 -9.71 -2.80
CA ILE A 108 -1.98 -10.24 -2.94
C ILE A 108 -0.98 -9.12 -2.75
N PHE A 109 0.11 -9.42 -2.05
CA PHE A 109 1.23 -8.53 -1.79
C PHE A 109 2.49 -9.19 -2.32
N LEU A 110 3.19 -8.48 -3.21
CA LEU A 110 4.36 -8.96 -3.93
C LEU A 110 5.56 -8.06 -3.64
N ALA A 111 6.71 -8.68 -3.39
CA ALA A 111 7.97 -7.96 -3.21
C ALA A 111 9.19 -8.83 -3.57
N SER A 112 10.37 -8.25 -3.43
CA SER A 112 11.65 -8.95 -3.51
C SER A 112 12.52 -8.54 -2.32
N ASN A 113 13.64 -9.26 -2.11
CA ASN A 113 14.61 -8.97 -1.05
C ASN A 113 14.02 -8.90 0.37
N GLY A 114 12.96 -9.66 0.64
CA GLY A 114 12.30 -9.67 1.94
C GLY A 114 11.49 -8.44 2.28
N TYR A 115 11.37 -7.45 1.38
CA TYR A 115 10.56 -6.25 1.62
C TYR A 115 9.08 -6.60 1.81
N TYR A 116 8.32 -5.79 2.55
CA TYR A 116 6.93 -6.15 2.86
C TYR A 116 6.01 -6.07 1.63
N GLN A 117 6.22 -5.11 0.73
CA GLN A 117 5.39 -4.95 -0.46
C GLN A 117 5.90 -3.89 -1.46
N HIS A 118 6.16 -4.27 -2.72
CA HIS A 118 6.33 -3.34 -3.84
C HIS A 118 5.07 -3.18 -4.68
N LEU A 119 4.34 -4.28 -4.89
CA LEU A 119 3.11 -4.32 -5.66
C LEU A 119 2.05 -5.02 -4.81
N ALA A 120 0.83 -4.48 -4.79
CA ALA A 120 -0.31 -5.22 -4.29
C ALA A 120 -1.50 -5.09 -5.23
N MET A 121 -2.36 -6.10 -5.18
CA MET A 121 -3.64 -6.07 -5.86
C MET A 121 -4.72 -6.51 -4.89
N ASN A 122 -5.91 -5.94 -5.05
CA ASN A 122 -7.10 -6.38 -4.33
C ASN A 122 -8.37 -6.19 -5.15
N ASP A 123 -9.42 -6.92 -4.80
CA ASP A 123 -10.75 -6.81 -5.41
C ASP A 123 -11.85 -6.32 -4.45
N TRP A 124 -11.49 -5.88 -3.23
CA TRP A 124 -12.41 -5.46 -2.16
C TRP A 124 -13.50 -4.47 -2.56
N VAL A 125 -13.20 -3.53 -3.46
CA VAL A 125 -14.14 -2.48 -3.91
C VAL A 125 -14.25 -2.47 -5.44
N SER A 126 -14.13 -3.63 -6.06
CA SER A 126 -14.03 -3.78 -7.52
C SER A 126 -15.02 -4.80 -8.08
N ALA A 127 -16.25 -4.79 -7.55
CA ALA A 127 -17.33 -5.66 -8.04
C ALA A 127 -17.71 -5.40 -9.51
N THR A 128 -17.37 -4.23 -10.06
CA THR A 128 -17.72 -3.83 -11.42
C THR A 128 -16.47 -3.46 -12.21
N LYS A 129 -16.30 -4.07 -13.38
CA LYS A 129 -15.27 -3.71 -14.36
C LYS A 129 -15.41 -2.23 -14.75
N ARG A 130 -14.33 -1.45 -14.63
CA ARG A 130 -14.29 -0.13 -15.28
C ARG A 130 -14.31 -0.31 -16.78
N VAL A 131 -15.33 0.25 -17.41
CA VAL A 131 -15.52 0.19 -18.87
C VAL A 131 -14.93 1.44 -19.55
N GLU A 132 -14.74 2.54 -18.81
CA GLU A 132 -14.23 3.82 -19.32
C GLU A 132 -13.27 4.50 -18.33
N ASN A 133 -12.26 5.19 -18.86
CA ASN A 133 -11.26 5.99 -18.11
C ASN A 133 -11.44 7.47 -18.48
N PHE A 134 -12.24 8.24 -17.74
CA PHE A 134 -12.32 9.70 -17.90
C PHE A 134 -11.45 10.44 -16.87
#